data_AF-A0A928YXA8-F1
#
_entry.id   AF-A0A928YXA8-F1
#
_cell.length_a   1.000
_cell.length_b   1.000
_cell.length_c   1.000
_cell.angle_alpha   90.00
_cell.angle_beta   90.00
_cell.angle_gamma   90.00
#
_symmetry.space_group_name_H-M   'P 1'
#
loop_
_entity.id
_entity.type
_entity.pdbx_description
1 polymer ?
#
loop_
_entity_poly.entity_id
_entity_poly.type
_entity_poly.pdbx_seq_one_letter_code
_entity_poly.pdbx_strand_id
1 'polypeptide(L)' 'MSIAEIALNCGFNSQSHLGKAFRNAIDMTPSDYRKH' A
#
# COMPACT_ATOMS: atom_id res chain seq x y z
N MET A 1 -3.44 -10.25 6.63
CA MET A 1 -2.29 -9.85 5.80
C MET A 1 -1.95 -8.40 6.08
N SER A 2 -0.73 -8.09 6.50
CA SER A 2 -0.23 -6.73 6.75
C SER A 2 -0.10 -5.93 5.45
N ILE A 3 0.08 -4.61 5.52
CA ILE A 3 0.36 -3.78 4.34
C ILE A 3 1.77 -4.08 3.80
N ALA A 4 2.73 -4.40 4.68
CA ALA A 4 4.07 -4.82 4.30
C ALA A 4 4.08 -6.12 3.48
N GLU A 5 3.30 -7.13 3.87
CA GLU A 5 3.16 -8.36 3.09
C GLU A 5 2.51 -8.12 1.72
N ILE A 6 1.47 -7.26 1.65
CA ILE A 6 0.92 -6.86 0.34
C ILE A 6 1.97 -6.17 -0.51
N ALA A 7 2.76 -5.27 0.07
CA ALA A 7 3.81 -4.57 -0.66
C ALA A 7 4.79 -5.56 -1.31
N LEU A 8 5.28 -6.54 -0.55
CA LEU A 8 6.18 -7.56 -1.05
C LEU A 8 5.53 -8.42 -2.15
N ASN A 9 4.28 -8.86 -1.95
CA ASN A 9 3.54 -9.65 -2.94
C ASN A 9 3.27 -8.87 -4.24
N CYS A 10 3.13 -7.55 -4.17
CA CYS A 10 2.99 -6.67 -5.31
C CYS A 10 4.34 -6.27 -5.96
N GLY A 11 5.47 -6.78 -5.46
CA GLY A 11 6.81 -6.47 -5.98
C GLY A 11 7.41 -5.15 -5.47
N PHE A 12 6.83 -4.54 -4.44
CA PHE A 12 7.41 -3.37 -3.78
C PHE A 12 8.43 -3.78 -2.72
N ASN A 13 9.57 -3.09 -2.71
CA ASN A 13 10.63 -3.30 -1.72
C ASN A 13 10.25 -2.87 -0.29
N SER A 14 9.17 -2.10 -0.10
CA SER A 14 8.72 -1.69 1.23
C SER A 14 7.26 -1.21 1.24
N GLN A 15 6.66 -1.21 2.42
CA GLN A 15 5.32 -0.66 2.67
C GLN A 15 5.21 0.82 2.24
N SER A 16 6.25 1.62 2.49
CA SER A 16 6.24 3.05 2.16
C SER A 16 6.22 3.30 0.65
N HIS A 17 6.91 2.45 -0.13
CA HIS A 17 6.90 2.54 -1.58
C HIS A 17 5.50 2.22 -2.14
N LEU A 18 4.88 1.14 -1.65
CA LEU A 18 3.48 0.83 -1.95
C LEU A 18 2.57 2.00 -1.55
N GLY A 19 2.72 2.53 -0.34
CA GLY A 19 1.87 3.63 0.16
C GLY A 19 1.93 4.88 -0.72
N LYS A 20 3.13 5.26 -1.19
CA LYS A 20 3.30 6.39 -2.12
C LYS A 20 2.64 6.11 -3.48
N ALA A 21 2.88 4.93 -4.05
CA ALA A 21 2.30 4.56 -5.34
C ALA A 21 0.76 4.49 -5.28
N PHE A 22 0.23 3.87 -4.23
CA PHE A 22 -1.21 3.72 -4.01
C PHE A 22 -1.89 5.09 -3.81
N ARG A 23 -1.28 5.99 -3.02
CA ARG A 23 -1.80 7.34 -2.85
C ARG A 23 -1.79 8.13 -4.16
N ASN A 24 -0.73 8.01 -4.97
CA ASN A 24 -0.70 8.68 -6.27
C ASN A 24 -1.77 8.17 -7.25
N ALA A 25 -2.22 6.92 -7.10
CA ALA A 25 -3.20 6.30 -7.99
C ALA A 25 -4.66 6.48 -7.52
N ILE A 26 -4.91 6.43 -6.22
CA ILE A 26 -6.26 6.32 -5.62
C ILE A 26 -6.55 7.49 -4.66
N ASP A 27 -5.58 8.38 -4.43
CA ASP A 27 -5.64 9.51 -3.48
C ASP A 27 -5.98 9.11 -2.03
N MET A 28 -5.69 7.87 -1.67
CA MET A 28 -5.88 7.31 -0.33
C MET A 28 -4.65 6.50 0.09
N THR A 29 -4.48 6.22 1.38
CA THR A 29 -3.46 5.24 1.81
C THR A 29 -4.02 3.82 1.78
N PRO A 30 -3.19 2.78 1.57
CA PRO A 30 -3.65 1.39 1.67
C PRO A 30 -4.32 1.05 3.01
N SER A 31 -3.86 1.68 4.10
CA SER A 31 -4.43 1.47 5.43
C SER A 31 -5.82 2.09 5.56
N ASP A 32 -6.04 3.27 4.99
CA ASP A 32 -7.36 3.93 5.02
C ASP A 32 -8.34 3.21 4.11
N TYR A 33 -7.91 2.78 2.92
CA TYR A 33 -8.71 1.95 2.02
C TYR A 33 -9.20 0.65 2.69
N ARG A 34 -8.42 0.03 3.59
CA ARG A 34 -8.81 -1.19 4.30
C ARG A 34 -9.72 -0.99 5.51
N LYS A 35 -9.81 0.23 6.04
CA LYS A 35 -10.71 0.53 7.18
C LYS A 35 -12.17 0.66 6.71
N HIS A 36 -12.37 0.86 5.41
CA HIS A 36 -13.66 0.85 4.72
C HIS A 36 -13.94 -0.55 4.15
#